data_AF-A0A0E3NCR5-F1
#
_entry.id   AF-A0A0E3NCR5-F1
#
_cell.length_a   1.000
_cell.length_b   1.000
_cell.length_c   1.000
_cell.angle_alpha   90.00
_cell.angle_beta   90.00
_cell.angle_gamma   90.00
#
_symmetry.space_group_name_H-M   'P 1'
#
loop_
_entity.id
_entity.type
_entity.pdbx_description
1 polymer ?
#
loop_
_entity_poly.entity_id
_entity_poly.type
_entity_poly.pdbx_seq_one_letter_code
_entity_poly.pdbx_strand_id
1 'polypeptide(L)'
;MIDPAYKEKMVVVEGSYAVAHAAKICHPNVISAYPITPQTHIVENLAQFIADGEIPNCEYINVEAEFSAISALIGASAVGARTYSATTSQGLLLMHEALFNASGMRLPIVMTVANRAVSAPINIWNDHQDAIAQRDTGWIQLYVEDVQEASDTLPQLYKIAEDNDIMLPGMVCMDGFILSHVYEPVVLLEQELTDNFLPAFQPENVLDPEDPKTFGAFAAPDTYEEFRYLQEQAMQKALPKIEAVAKEFEEIFGRFHGGLIDGYMLDDAEIIVMSMGSILGTIKDVVDEYRARGEKVGVLKVRSFRPFPKEQIREAVKNAHAVVVLDKNISIGTNEGALFTETKSCLYNSNVRVPIIGYTVGHGGRDVRAESIAKIIEETKKVAKTGITVESQFLDLKEELL
;
A
#
# COMPACT_ATOMS: atom_id res chain seq x y z
N MET A 1 -9.67 -6.18 -21.20
CA MET A 1 -9.18 -7.35 -21.98
C MET A 1 -7.68 -7.15 -22.10
N ILE A 2 -6.87 -8.09 -21.60
CA ILE A 2 -5.40 -7.97 -21.58
C ILE A 2 -4.90 -7.88 -23.03
N ASP A 3 -4.06 -6.88 -23.34
CA ASP A 3 -3.44 -6.75 -24.67
C ASP A 3 -2.81 -8.09 -25.08
N PRO A 4 -3.12 -8.62 -26.27
CA PRO A 4 -2.49 -9.84 -26.78
C PRO A 4 -0.96 -9.82 -26.69
N ALA A 5 -0.32 -8.66 -26.84
CA ALA A 5 1.14 -8.50 -26.68
C ALA A 5 1.63 -8.77 -25.25
N TYR A 6 0.80 -8.52 -24.21
CA TYR A 6 1.15 -8.87 -22.83
C TYR A 6 1.08 -10.37 -22.58
N LYS A 7 0.13 -11.08 -23.20
CA LYS A 7 -0.02 -12.53 -22.99
C LYS A 7 1.21 -13.32 -23.41
N GLU A 8 1.92 -12.88 -24.45
CA GLU A 8 3.15 -13.55 -24.91
C GLU A 8 4.35 -13.29 -23.98
N LYS A 9 4.32 -12.20 -23.22
CA LYS A 9 5.37 -11.83 -22.25
C LYS A 9 5.12 -12.36 -20.83
N MET A 10 3.96 -12.97 -20.59
CA MET A 10 3.61 -13.48 -19.27
C MET A 10 4.48 -14.66 -18.87
N VAL A 11 4.98 -14.60 -17.64
CA VAL A 11 5.66 -15.71 -16.96
C VAL A 11 4.94 -16.02 -15.66
N VAL A 12 4.85 -17.29 -15.32
CA VAL A 12 4.27 -17.72 -14.03
C VAL A 12 5.39 -17.74 -13.00
N VAL A 13 5.30 -16.86 -12.02
CA VAL A 13 6.25 -16.75 -10.91
C VAL A 13 5.51 -16.57 -9.59
N GLU A 14 6.18 -16.87 -8.48
CA GLU A 14 5.69 -16.52 -7.16
C GLU A 14 5.65 -15.00 -6.99
N GLY A 15 4.66 -14.46 -6.29
CA GLY A 15 4.58 -13.01 -6.11
C GLY A 15 5.76 -12.38 -5.35
N SER A 16 6.35 -13.09 -4.39
CA SER A 16 7.60 -12.65 -3.75
C SER A 16 8.76 -12.52 -4.75
N TYR A 17 8.83 -13.42 -5.74
CA TYR A 17 9.83 -13.33 -6.81
C TYR A 17 9.57 -12.13 -7.72
N ALA A 18 8.32 -11.88 -8.12
CA ALA A 18 7.96 -10.72 -8.94
C ALA A 18 8.35 -9.39 -8.25
N VAL A 19 8.08 -9.28 -6.95
CA VAL A 19 8.48 -8.11 -6.14
C VAL A 19 10.00 -8.00 -6.01
N ALA A 20 10.70 -9.11 -5.76
CA ALA A 20 12.16 -9.12 -5.70
C ALA A 20 12.79 -8.71 -7.04
N HIS A 21 12.22 -9.18 -8.17
CA HIS A 21 12.63 -8.78 -9.51
C HIS A 21 12.40 -7.28 -9.73
N ALA A 22 11.23 -6.75 -9.35
CA ALA A 22 10.95 -5.32 -9.48
C ALA A 22 11.93 -4.46 -8.65
N ALA A 23 12.22 -4.86 -7.41
CA ALA A 23 13.21 -4.19 -6.56
C ALA A 23 14.62 -4.25 -7.18
N LYS A 24 15.05 -5.40 -7.72
CA LYS A 24 16.31 -5.54 -8.48
C LYS A 24 16.42 -4.49 -9.60
N ILE A 25 15.39 -4.41 -10.44
CA ILE A 25 15.38 -3.55 -11.62
C ILE A 25 15.39 -2.05 -11.26
N CYS A 26 14.98 -1.68 -10.04
CA CYS A 26 15.03 -0.29 -9.53
C CYS A 26 16.43 0.16 -9.08
N HIS A 27 17.45 -0.70 -9.15
CA HIS A 27 18.85 -0.41 -8.78
C HIS A 27 19.03 0.21 -7.37
N PRO A 28 18.59 -0.46 -6.29
CA PRO A 28 18.95 -0.02 -4.95
C PRO A 28 20.46 -0.12 -4.76
N ASN A 29 21.06 0.85 -4.08
CA ASN A 29 22.47 0.83 -3.68
C ASN A 29 22.68 0.06 -2.38
N VAL A 30 21.68 0.08 -1.48
CA VAL A 30 21.75 -0.63 -0.20
C VAL A 30 20.42 -1.32 0.08
N ILE A 31 20.50 -2.61 0.38
CA ILE A 31 19.39 -3.41 0.88
C ILE A 31 19.73 -3.82 2.31
N SER A 32 18.81 -3.61 3.24
CA SER A 32 18.95 -4.14 4.60
C SER A 32 17.65 -4.76 5.05
N ALA A 33 17.75 -5.96 5.60
CA ALA A 33 16.58 -6.72 6.01
C ALA A 33 16.88 -7.72 7.12
N TYR A 34 15.82 -8.08 7.83
CA TYR A 34 15.77 -9.19 8.76
C TYR A 34 14.63 -10.14 8.35
N PRO A 35 14.87 -11.47 8.29
CA PRO A 35 13.89 -12.39 7.73
C PRO A 35 12.70 -12.58 8.66
N ILE A 36 11.49 -12.40 8.12
CA ILE A 36 10.24 -12.63 8.84
C ILE A 36 9.12 -13.06 7.87
N THR A 37 8.45 -14.18 8.14
CA THR A 37 7.37 -14.71 7.29
C THR A 37 6.18 -13.75 7.22
N PRO A 38 5.54 -13.50 6.06
CA PRO A 38 5.73 -14.13 4.75
C PRO A 38 6.59 -13.32 3.77
N GLN A 39 7.45 -12.43 4.28
CA GLN A 39 8.29 -11.58 3.46
C GLN A 39 9.59 -12.27 3.02
N THR A 40 10.03 -13.31 3.75
CA THR A 40 11.34 -13.96 3.61
C THR A 40 11.76 -14.29 2.18
N HIS A 41 10.87 -14.78 1.32
CA HIS A 41 11.23 -15.12 -0.07
C HIS A 41 11.67 -13.89 -0.88
N ILE A 42 11.17 -12.69 -0.58
CA ILE A 42 11.60 -11.45 -1.27
C ILE A 42 13.10 -11.20 -1.00
N VAL A 43 13.50 -11.29 0.26
CA VAL A 43 14.89 -11.02 0.68
C VAL A 43 15.86 -12.13 0.29
N GLU A 44 15.42 -13.38 0.30
CA GLU A 44 16.22 -14.50 -0.20
C GLU A 44 16.51 -14.36 -1.70
N ASN A 45 15.50 -14.01 -2.51
CA ASN A 45 15.69 -13.77 -3.95
C ASN A 45 16.60 -12.57 -4.21
N LEU A 46 16.47 -11.47 -3.45
CA LEU A 46 17.36 -10.31 -3.58
C LEU A 46 18.81 -10.65 -3.21
N ALA A 47 19.02 -11.39 -2.13
CA ALA A 47 20.35 -11.87 -1.76
C ALA A 47 20.94 -12.77 -2.87
N GLN A 48 20.13 -13.62 -3.49
CA GLN A 48 20.54 -14.45 -4.61
C GLN A 48 20.90 -13.62 -5.85
N PHE A 49 20.08 -12.64 -6.24
CA PHE A 49 20.38 -11.73 -7.36
C PHE A 49 21.69 -10.95 -7.17
N ILE A 50 22.01 -10.57 -5.93
CA ILE A 50 23.29 -9.92 -5.61
C ILE A 50 24.45 -10.92 -5.73
N ALA A 51 24.30 -12.13 -5.19
CA ALA A 51 25.31 -13.18 -5.29
C ALA A 51 25.61 -13.58 -6.75
N ASP A 52 24.59 -13.54 -7.61
CA ASP A 52 24.69 -13.81 -9.04
C ASP A 52 25.21 -12.61 -9.86
N GLY A 53 25.38 -11.45 -9.23
CA GLY A 53 25.88 -10.23 -9.87
C GLY A 53 24.84 -9.48 -10.73
N GLU A 54 23.55 -9.75 -10.53
CA GLU A 54 22.46 -9.11 -11.27
C GLU A 54 22.09 -7.71 -10.75
N ILE A 55 22.47 -7.37 -9.50
CA ILE A 55 22.36 -6.01 -8.95
C ILE A 55 23.78 -5.47 -8.70
N PRO A 56 24.47 -4.94 -9.73
CA PRO A 56 25.83 -4.45 -9.58
C PRO A 56 25.85 -3.23 -8.64
N ASN A 57 26.87 -3.16 -7.78
CA ASN A 57 27.08 -2.05 -6.82
C ASN A 57 25.98 -1.89 -5.76
N CYS A 58 25.33 -2.99 -5.37
CA CYS A 58 24.42 -3.03 -4.23
C CYS A 58 25.06 -3.75 -3.04
N GLU A 59 25.00 -3.13 -1.86
CA GLU A 59 25.39 -3.76 -0.59
C GLU A 59 24.17 -4.40 0.08
N TYR A 60 24.30 -5.65 0.53
CA TYR A 60 23.25 -6.36 1.26
C TYR A 60 23.63 -6.54 2.74
N ILE A 61 22.97 -5.81 3.63
CA ILE A 61 23.30 -5.77 5.05
C ILE A 61 22.37 -6.71 5.83
N ASN A 62 22.92 -7.82 6.31
CA ASN A 62 22.25 -8.67 7.31
C ASN A 62 22.37 -8.04 8.70
N VAL A 63 21.24 -7.76 9.32
CA VAL A 63 21.16 -7.18 10.67
C VAL A 63 20.61 -8.19 11.68
N GLU A 64 20.58 -7.82 12.95
CA GLU A 64 20.10 -8.64 14.06
C GLU A 64 18.61 -8.48 14.38
N ALA A 65 17.97 -7.40 13.89
CA ALA A 65 16.55 -7.10 14.07
C ALA A 65 16.05 -6.08 13.03
N GLU A 66 14.74 -5.99 12.84
CA GLU A 66 14.11 -5.05 11.91
C GLU A 66 14.37 -3.58 12.25
N PHE A 67 14.49 -3.23 13.53
CA PHE A 67 14.92 -1.89 13.95
C PHE A 67 16.28 -1.51 13.35
N SER A 68 17.23 -2.45 13.34
CA SER A 68 18.56 -2.24 12.79
C SER A 68 18.54 -2.22 11.26
N ALA A 69 17.62 -2.94 10.62
CA ALA A 69 17.44 -2.91 9.17
C ALA A 69 17.06 -1.50 8.70
N ILE A 70 16.02 -0.92 9.29
CA ILE A 70 15.60 0.44 8.92
C ILE A 70 16.64 1.49 9.33
N SER A 71 17.31 1.31 10.47
CA SER A 71 18.36 2.23 10.94
C SER A 71 19.57 2.27 10.00
N ALA A 72 19.99 1.12 9.46
CA ALA A 72 21.04 1.06 8.45
C ALA A 72 20.63 1.82 7.17
N LEU A 73 19.37 1.68 6.74
CA LEU A 73 18.86 2.38 5.55
C LEU A 73 18.68 3.88 5.75
N ILE A 74 18.37 4.33 6.98
CA ILE A 74 18.40 5.76 7.32
C ILE A 74 19.80 6.34 7.09
N GLY A 75 20.84 5.66 7.57
CA GLY A 75 22.23 6.09 7.33
C GLY A 75 22.60 6.09 5.85
N ALA A 76 22.25 5.02 5.13
CA ALA A 76 22.51 4.90 3.69
C ALA A 76 21.78 5.97 2.87
N SER A 77 20.49 6.21 3.14
CA SER A 77 19.71 7.23 2.44
C SER A 77 20.24 8.63 2.71
N ALA A 78 20.71 8.92 3.94
CA ALA A 78 21.28 10.21 4.29
C ALA A 78 22.58 10.55 3.55
N VAL A 79 23.33 9.55 3.05
CA VAL A 79 24.51 9.76 2.17
C VAL A 79 24.15 9.70 0.67
N GLY A 80 22.86 9.66 0.35
CA GLY A 80 22.34 9.72 -1.02
C GLY A 80 22.14 8.38 -1.72
N ALA A 81 22.17 7.26 -0.99
CA ALA A 81 21.91 5.94 -1.56
C ALA A 81 20.40 5.72 -1.79
N ARG A 82 20.04 5.13 -2.94
CA ARG A 82 18.72 4.51 -3.12
C ARG A 82 18.66 3.26 -2.25
N THR A 83 17.64 3.15 -1.42
CA THR A 83 17.54 2.08 -0.40
C THR A 83 16.32 1.21 -0.61
N TYR A 84 16.41 -0.05 -0.17
CA TYR A 84 15.27 -0.97 -0.17
C TYR A 84 15.24 -1.82 1.10
N SER A 85 14.04 -2.12 1.57
CA SER A 85 13.79 -3.18 2.56
C SER A 85 12.53 -3.95 2.22
N ALA A 86 12.30 -5.04 2.93
CA ALA A 86 10.98 -5.63 3.03
C ALA A 86 10.79 -6.22 4.43
N THR A 87 9.57 -6.07 4.99
CA THR A 87 9.23 -6.58 6.32
C THR A 87 7.74 -6.97 6.42
N THR A 88 7.29 -7.33 7.62
CA THR A 88 5.90 -7.70 7.92
C THR A 88 5.64 -7.66 9.43
N SER A 89 4.39 -7.47 9.86
CA SER A 89 3.90 -7.69 11.23
C SER A 89 4.82 -7.14 12.32
N GLN A 90 5.33 -8.01 13.20
CA GLN A 90 6.16 -7.63 14.35
C GLN A 90 7.43 -6.92 13.92
N GLY A 91 7.98 -7.29 12.76
CA GLY A 91 9.14 -6.63 12.20
C GLY A 91 8.88 -5.16 11.87
N LEU A 92 7.74 -4.89 11.23
CA LEU A 92 7.30 -3.51 10.98
C LEU A 92 7.07 -2.73 12.28
N LEU A 93 6.49 -3.38 13.30
CA LEU A 93 6.29 -2.74 14.61
C LEU A 93 7.61 -2.41 15.32
N LEU A 94 8.63 -3.27 15.20
CA LEU A 94 9.97 -3.01 15.72
C LEU A 94 10.65 -1.82 15.00
N MET A 95 10.23 -1.48 13.78
CA MET A 95 10.72 -0.30 13.06
C MET A 95 10.05 1.02 13.50
N HIS A 96 8.93 0.99 14.25
CA HIS A 96 8.00 2.12 14.42
C HIS A 96 8.67 3.48 14.74
N GLU A 97 9.56 3.52 15.72
CA GLU A 97 10.27 4.76 16.09
C GLU A 97 11.16 5.27 14.94
N ALA A 98 11.93 4.37 14.32
CA ALA A 98 12.82 4.72 13.23
C ALA A 98 12.06 5.13 11.95
N LEU A 99 10.82 4.66 11.75
CA LEU A 99 9.97 5.14 10.66
C LEU A 99 9.68 6.64 10.79
N PHE A 100 9.41 7.15 12.00
CA PHE A 100 9.26 8.59 12.23
C PHE A 100 10.56 9.36 11.92
N ASN A 101 11.71 8.78 12.26
CA ASN A 101 13.02 9.39 11.97
C ASN A 101 13.26 9.49 10.46
N ALA A 102 13.02 8.42 9.70
CA ALA A 102 13.16 8.41 8.24
C ALA A 102 12.31 9.50 7.58
N SER A 103 11.02 9.58 7.96
CA SER A 103 10.11 10.57 7.39
C SER A 103 10.43 12.01 7.85
N GLY A 104 10.75 12.20 9.13
CA GLY A 104 11.09 13.50 9.70
C GLY A 104 12.38 14.09 9.13
N MET A 105 13.34 13.23 8.79
CA MET A 105 14.60 13.61 8.13
C MET A 105 14.50 13.68 6.60
N ARG A 106 13.30 13.47 6.02
CA ARG A 106 13.06 13.58 4.57
C ARG A 106 13.88 12.59 3.75
N LEU A 107 13.95 11.33 4.21
CA LEU A 107 14.75 10.28 3.59
C LEU A 107 13.85 9.33 2.77
N PRO A 108 14.00 9.23 1.44
CA PRO A 108 13.11 8.46 0.57
C PRO A 108 13.45 6.96 0.56
N ILE A 109 13.25 6.31 1.70
CA ILE A 109 13.41 4.86 1.85
C ILE A 109 12.15 4.17 1.31
N VAL A 110 12.32 3.19 0.43
CA VAL A 110 11.21 2.37 -0.10
C VAL A 110 11.24 0.99 0.51
N MET A 111 10.07 0.49 0.89
CA MET A 111 9.92 -0.83 1.50
C MET A 111 8.68 -1.56 0.97
N THR A 112 8.78 -2.87 0.77
CA THR A 112 7.58 -3.72 0.63
C THR A 112 7.17 -4.27 1.98
N VAL A 113 5.91 -4.06 2.35
CA VAL A 113 5.29 -4.67 3.54
C VAL A 113 4.37 -5.79 3.07
N ALA A 114 4.77 -7.04 3.33
CA ALA A 114 3.90 -8.19 3.12
C ALA A 114 2.93 -8.29 4.31
N ASN A 115 1.83 -7.54 4.26
CA ASN A 115 0.89 -7.32 5.35
C ASN A 115 0.45 -8.62 6.04
N ARG A 116 0.58 -8.64 7.36
CA ARG A 116 0.32 -9.80 8.22
C ARG A 116 -0.25 -9.37 9.56
N ALA A 117 -1.11 -10.22 10.11
CA ALA A 117 -1.67 -10.07 11.44
C ALA A 117 -0.60 -9.81 12.52
N VAL A 118 -0.96 -8.95 13.47
CA VAL A 118 -0.16 -8.63 14.65
C VAL A 118 -0.39 -9.67 15.76
N SER A 119 0.67 -10.04 16.47
CA SER A 119 0.70 -11.09 17.48
C SER A 119 -0.19 -10.85 18.70
N ALA A 120 -0.36 -11.93 19.48
CA ALA A 120 -1.20 -12.12 20.67
C ALA A 120 -2.70 -12.36 20.35
N PRO A 121 -3.06 -13.50 19.74
CA PRO A 121 -2.21 -14.67 19.46
C PRO A 121 -1.32 -14.51 18.23
N ILE A 122 -0.25 -15.29 18.12
CA ILE A 122 0.60 -15.28 16.92
C ILE A 122 -0.23 -15.73 15.70
N ASN A 123 -0.13 -14.96 14.62
CA ASN A 123 -0.73 -15.31 13.34
C ASN A 123 0.21 -14.87 12.22
N ILE A 124 0.52 -15.80 11.31
CA ILE A 124 1.43 -15.56 10.18
C ILE A 124 0.68 -15.13 8.91
N TRP A 125 -0.63 -15.27 8.90
CA TRP A 125 -1.47 -14.98 7.76
C TRP A 125 -1.84 -13.50 7.68
N ASN A 126 -2.41 -13.13 6.55
CA ASN A 126 -2.64 -11.74 6.21
C ASN A 126 -3.81 -11.10 6.96
N ASP A 127 -3.55 -9.88 7.41
CA ASP A 127 -4.48 -8.78 7.55
C ASP A 127 -3.64 -7.48 7.43
N HIS A 128 -4.25 -6.30 7.51
CA HIS A 128 -3.57 -5.00 7.32
C HIS A 128 -3.15 -4.33 8.63
N GLN A 129 -3.28 -5.00 9.78
CA GLN A 129 -3.10 -4.35 11.09
C GLN A 129 -1.70 -3.74 11.27
N ASP A 130 -0.69 -4.35 10.67
CA ASP A 130 0.70 -3.93 10.76
C ASP A 130 0.97 -2.58 10.07
N ALA A 131 0.66 -2.44 8.77
CA ALA A 131 0.83 -1.18 8.04
C ALA A 131 -0.13 -0.09 8.53
N ILE A 132 -1.36 -0.45 8.91
CA ILE A 132 -2.32 0.51 9.47
C ILE A 132 -1.86 1.08 10.81
N ALA A 133 -1.08 0.32 11.60
CA ALA A 133 -0.43 0.84 12.80
C ALA A 133 0.67 1.88 12.50
N GLN A 134 1.16 1.94 11.25
CA GLN A 134 2.19 2.91 10.82
C GLN A 134 1.62 4.13 10.10
N ARG A 135 0.30 4.27 9.98
CA ARG A 135 -0.35 5.34 9.19
C ARG A 135 0.00 6.77 9.59
N ASP A 136 0.50 6.96 10.81
CA ASP A 136 0.83 8.27 11.39
C ASP A 136 2.34 8.57 11.37
N THR A 137 3.17 7.65 10.85
CA THR A 137 4.64 7.78 10.78
C THR A 137 5.13 8.75 9.71
N GLY A 138 4.24 9.23 8.83
CA GLY A 138 4.58 10.09 7.70
C GLY A 138 5.12 9.34 6.49
N TRP A 139 4.89 8.03 6.39
CA TRP A 139 5.20 7.23 5.21
C TRP A 139 4.04 7.23 4.22
N ILE A 140 4.37 7.28 2.92
CA ILE A 140 3.40 7.01 1.85
C ILE A 140 3.02 5.53 1.91
N GLN A 141 1.75 5.19 1.78
CA GLN A 141 1.24 3.82 1.83
C GLN A 141 0.36 3.53 0.64
N LEU A 142 0.86 2.69 -0.28
CA LEU A 142 0.16 2.25 -1.48
C LEU A 142 -0.21 0.76 -1.34
N TYR A 143 -1.50 0.46 -1.27
CA TYR A 143 -2.05 -0.89 -1.17
C TYR A 143 -2.34 -1.47 -2.55
N VAL A 144 -1.84 -2.68 -2.80
CA VAL A 144 -1.90 -3.33 -4.13
C VAL A 144 -2.85 -4.51 -4.13
N GLU A 145 -3.56 -4.70 -5.25
CA GLU A 145 -4.62 -5.70 -5.42
C GLU A 145 -4.08 -7.07 -5.87
N ASP A 146 -3.09 -7.10 -6.75
CA ASP A 146 -2.53 -8.33 -7.32
C ASP A 146 -0.99 -8.29 -7.40
N VAL A 147 -0.37 -9.38 -7.86
CA VAL A 147 1.10 -9.46 -7.96
C VAL A 147 1.65 -8.52 -9.03
N GLN A 148 0.93 -8.35 -10.14
CA GLN A 148 1.35 -7.44 -11.20
C GLN A 148 1.41 -5.99 -10.68
N GLU A 149 0.39 -5.54 -9.96
CA GLU A 149 0.34 -4.23 -9.33
C GLU A 149 1.41 -4.09 -8.24
N ALA A 150 1.68 -5.13 -7.46
CA ALA A 150 2.76 -5.14 -6.46
C ALA A 150 4.13 -4.86 -7.10
N SER A 151 4.43 -5.55 -8.21
CA SER A 151 5.64 -5.36 -9.00
C SER A 151 5.70 -3.96 -9.63
N ASP A 152 4.62 -3.55 -10.28
CA ASP A 152 4.54 -2.27 -11.01
C ASP A 152 4.57 -1.03 -10.10
N THR A 153 4.11 -1.17 -8.86
CA THR A 153 4.04 -0.05 -7.90
C THR A 153 5.41 0.32 -7.33
N LEU A 154 6.39 -0.60 -7.29
CA LEU A 154 7.73 -0.32 -6.76
C LEU A 154 8.46 0.84 -7.48
N PRO A 155 8.65 0.80 -8.81
CA PRO A 155 9.31 1.91 -9.50
C PRO A 155 8.50 3.21 -9.41
N GLN A 156 7.16 3.12 -9.40
CA GLN A 156 6.30 4.30 -9.20
C GLN A 156 6.58 4.94 -7.84
N LEU A 157 6.64 4.12 -6.78
CA LEU A 157 6.86 4.60 -5.42
C LEU A 157 8.24 5.23 -5.25
N TYR A 158 9.30 4.65 -5.84
CA TYR A 158 10.61 5.32 -5.90
C TYR A 158 10.51 6.70 -6.55
N LYS A 159 9.88 6.79 -7.73
CA LYS A 159 9.73 8.06 -8.45
C LYS A 159 8.93 9.13 -7.68
N ILE A 160 7.99 8.70 -6.84
CA ILE A 160 7.21 9.59 -5.97
C ILE A 160 8.05 10.00 -4.75
N ALA A 161 8.67 9.03 -4.08
CA ALA A 161 9.44 9.22 -2.85
C ALA A 161 10.66 10.11 -3.08
N GLU A 162 11.38 9.89 -4.17
CA GLU A 162 12.64 10.56 -4.53
C GLU A 162 12.46 11.92 -5.22
N ASP A 163 11.22 12.38 -5.40
CA ASP A 163 10.96 13.72 -5.91
C ASP A 163 11.43 14.76 -4.87
N ASN A 164 12.25 15.74 -5.28
CA ASN A 164 12.85 16.74 -4.38
C ASN A 164 11.80 17.54 -3.57
N ASP A 165 10.60 17.73 -4.12
CA ASP A 165 9.50 18.39 -3.41
C ASP A 165 8.84 17.49 -2.37
N ILE A 166 9.01 16.17 -2.48
CA ILE A 166 8.35 15.15 -1.67
C ILE A 166 9.31 14.49 -0.70
N MET A 167 10.44 13.89 -1.09
CA MET A 167 11.46 13.32 -0.21
C MET A 167 10.88 12.62 1.04
N LEU A 168 9.87 11.76 0.84
CA LEU A 168 9.21 11.00 1.90
C LEU A 168 9.42 9.51 1.66
N PRO A 169 9.62 8.71 2.72
CA PRO A 169 9.69 7.28 2.58
C PRO A 169 8.32 6.68 2.22
N GLY A 170 8.34 5.47 1.65
CA GLY A 170 7.15 4.83 1.09
C GLY A 170 7.06 3.33 1.35
N MET A 171 5.84 2.83 1.48
CA MET A 171 5.49 1.42 1.60
C MET A 171 4.64 0.96 0.42
N VAL A 172 5.06 -0.12 -0.23
CA VAL A 172 4.17 -0.97 -1.04
C VAL A 172 3.55 -1.99 -0.10
N CYS A 173 2.26 -1.87 0.16
CA CYS A 173 1.49 -2.74 1.06
C CYS A 173 0.82 -3.84 0.26
N MET A 174 1.35 -5.07 0.36
CA MET A 174 0.84 -6.25 -0.35
C MET A 174 0.30 -7.29 0.65
N ASP A 175 -0.76 -8.02 0.29
CA ASP A 175 -1.31 -9.03 1.20
C ASP A 175 -0.41 -10.27 1.29
N GLY A 176 0.17 -10.50 2.49
CA GLY A 176 1.02 -11.66 2.75
C GLY A 176 0.30 -13.00 2.52
N PHE A 177 1.02 -14.00 2.04
CA PHE A 177 0.48 -15.29 1.57
C PHE A 177 -0.45 -15.20 0.34
N ILE A 178 -1.46 -14.34 0.36
CA ILE A 178 -2.42 -14.19 -0.73
C ILE A 178 -1.74 -13.69 -2.00
N LEU A 179 -0.88 -12.66 -1.88
CA LEU A 179 -0.09 -12.15 -3.00
C LEU A 179 1.37 -12.59 -2.91
N SER A 180 1.94 -12.74 -1.72
CA SER A 180 3.37 -13.02 -1.63
C SER A 180 3.75 -14.47 -1.99
N HIS A 181 2.84 -15.44 -1.84
CA HIS A 181 3.13 -16.87 -2.08
C HIS A 181 2.34 -17.48 -3.25
N VAL A 182 1.42 -16.71 -3.86
CA VAL A 182 0.68 -17.19 -5.02
C VAL A 182 1.58 -17.22 -6.25
N TYR A 183 1.38 -18.23 -7.10
CA TYR A 183 1.96 -18.28 -8.42
C TYR A 183 0.90 -17.83 -9.42
N GLU A 184 1.16 -16.73 -10.12
CA GLU A 184 0.23 -16.18 -11.11
C GLU A 184 0.99 -15.66 -12.33
N PRO A 185 0.35 -15.56 -13.50
CA PRO A 185 0.98 -15.01 -14.69
C PRO A 185 1.17 -13.50 -14.56
N VAL A 186 2.42 -13.04 -14.63
CA VAL A 186 2.79 -11.62 -14.61
C VAL A 186 3.73 -11.28 -15.76
N VAL A 187 3.81 -10.01 -16.10
CA VAL A 187 4.81 -9.42 -16.98
C VAL A 187 5.87 -8.78 -16.10
N LEU A 188 7.05 -9.39 -16.06
CA LEU A 188 8.18 -8.84 -15.30
C LEU A 188 8.65 -7.51 -15.88
N LEU A 189 9.07 -6.59 -15.01
CA LEU A 189 9.61 -5.30 -15.43
C LEU A 189 10.89 -5.49 -16.23
N GLU A 190 10.98 -4.78 -17.36
CA GLU A 190 12.16 -4.74 -18.22
C GLU A 190 13.12 -3.64 -17.76
N GLN A 191 14.42 -3.92 -17.75
CA GLN A 191 15.44 -2.98 -17.28
C GLN A 191 15.41 -1.66 -18.05
N GLU A 192 15.43 -1.72 -19.39
CA GLU A 192 15.50 -0.52 -20.25
C GLU A 192 14.29 0.40 -20.06
N LEU A 193 13.08 -0.17 -20.00
CA LEU A 193 11.87 0.62 -19.75
C LEU A 193 11.89 1.23 -18.34
N THR A 194 12.40 0.49 -17.36
CA THR A 194 12.47 0.98 -15.97
C THR A 194 13.53 2.06 -15.81
N ASP A 195 14.69 1.97 -16.48
CA ASP A 195 15.71 3.03 -16.45
C ASP A 195 15.21 4.33 -17.09
N ASN A 196 14.39 4.22 -18.15
CA ASN A 196 13.74 5.36 -18.78
C ASN A 196 12.68 6.00 -17.86
N PHE A 197 11.95 5.18 -17.10
CA PHE A 197 10.91 5.65 -16.19
C PHE A 197 11.47 6.19 -14.86
N LEU A 198 12.43 5.50 -14.27
CA LEU A 198 13.04 5.79 -12.97
C LEU A 198 14.53 6.10 -13.17
N PRO A 199 14.89 7.38 -13.41
CA PRO A 199 16.28 7.77 -13.56
C PRO A 199 17.07 7.55 -12.26
N ALA A 200 18.40 7.69 -12.34
CA ALA A 200 19.27 7.61 -11.17
C ALA A 200 18.87 8.63 -10.09
N PHE A 201 18.85 8.19 -8.83
CA PHE A 201 18.56 9.04 -7.69
C PHE A 201 19.67 10.08 -7.48
N GLN A 202 19.29 11.36 -7.44
CA GLN A 202 20.22 12.49 -7.25
C GLN A 202 19.67 13.46 -6.19
N PRO A 203 19.78 13.12 -4.90
CA PRO A 203 19.29 13.97 -3.82
C PRO A 203 20.11 15.27 -3.69
N GLU A 204 19.42 16.38 -3.47
CA GLU A 204 20.05 17.69 -3.23
C GLU A 204 20.76 17.77 -1.87
N ASN A 205 20.22 17.06 -0.88
CA ASN A 205 20.72 17.07 0.49
C ASN A 205 21.28 15.70 0.85
N VAL A 206 22.59 15.64 1.09
CA VAL A 206 23.33 14.46 1.53
C VAL A 206 24.32 14.84 2.62
N LEU A 207 24.72 13.85 3.41
CA LEU A 207 25.87 13.93 4.31
C LEU A 207 27.16 13.81 3.49
N ASP A 208 27.87 14.93 3.32
CA ASP A 208 29.15 15.02 2.62
C ASP A 208 30.17 15.77 3.51
N PRO A 209 31.36 15.22 3.80
CA PRO A 209 32.41 15.94 4.51
C PRO A 209 32.86 17.25 3.84
N GLU A 210 32.76 17.37 2.52
CA GLU A 210 33.13 18.57 1.76
C GLU A 210 32.03 19.65 1.78
N ASP A 211 30.76 19.26 1.96
CA ASP A 211 29.60 20.15 2.16
C ASP A 211 28.74 19.67 3.36
N PRO A 212 29.22 19.90 4.60
CA PRO A 212 28.65 19.25 5.78
C PRO A 212 27.23 19.74 6.08
N LYS A 213 26.30 18.78 6.11
CA LYS A 213 24.89 18.98 6.54
C LYS A 213 24.60 18.25 7.84
N THR A 214 23.53 18.64 8.53
CA THR A 214 23.04 17.94 9.73
C THR A 214 21.60 17.48 9.51
N PHE A 215 21.34 16.21 9.76
CA PHE A 215 20.01 15.61 9.75
C PHE A 215 19.61 15.26 11.19
N GLY A 216 18.31 15.39 11.52
CA GLY A 216 17.79 14.99 12.83
C GLY A 216 18.33 15.82 14.00
N ALA A 217 18.64 17.11 13.77
CA ALA A 217 19.08 18.00 14.83
C ALA A 217 18.01 18.21 15.91
N PHE A 218 18.43 18.62 17.10
CA PHE A 218 17.51 19.03 18.15
C PHE A 218 16.71 20.27 17.70
N ALA A 219 15.39 20.14 17.66
CA ALA A 219 14.46 21.24 17.39
C ALA A 219 13.76 21.65 18.69
N ALA A 220 13.83 22.94 19.01
CA ALA A 220 13.16 23.50 20.18
C ALA A 220 11.68 23.82 19.87
N PRO A 221 10.85 24.12 20.90
CA PRO A 221 9.42 24.41 20.68
C PRO A 221 9.12 25.59 19.75
N ASP A 222 10.09 26.46 19.47
CA ASP A 222 9.99 27.61 18.57
C ASP A 222 10.16 27.25 17.08
N THR A 223 10.53 26.01 16.77
CA THR A 223 10.82 25.54 15.39
C THR A 223 10.23 24.18 15.04
N TYR A 224 9.91 23.33 16.04
CA TYR A 224 9.43 21.97 15.79
C TYR A 224 8.10 21.91 15.02
N GLU A 225 7.21 22.89 15.23
CA GLU A 225 5.93 22.96 14.53
C GLU A 225 6.12 23.12 13.01
N GLU A 226 7.07 23.96 12.59
CA GLU A 226 7.40 24.19 11.19
C GLU A 226 7.95 22.91 10.51
N PHE A 227 8.74 22.10 11.21
CA PHE A 227 9.19 20.80 10.67
C PHE A 227 8.00 19.86 10.41
N ARG A 228 7.03 19.81 11.33
CA ARG A 228 5.80 19.02 11.13
C ARG A 228 4.94 19.56 9.99
N TYR A 229 4.85 20.89 9.86
CA TYR A 229 4.14 21.52 8.75
C TYR A 229 4.79 21.21 7.40
N LEU A 230 6.12 21.25 7.29
CA LEU A 230 6.84 20.92 6.05
C LEU A 230 6.66 19.45 5.65
N GLN A 231 6.66 18.54 6.62
CA GLN A 231 6.35 17.12 6.39
C GLN A 231 4.93 16.93 5.85
N GLU A 232 3.95 17.62 6.42
CA GLU A 232 2.56 17.61 5.92
C GLU A 232 2.46 18.20 4.52
N GLN A 233 3.12 19.33 4.24
CA GLN A 233 3.14 19.92 2.90
C GLN A 233 3.68 18.95 1.86
N ALA A 234 4.73 18.21 2.17
CA ALA A 234 5.27 17.19 1.27
C ALA A 234 4.32 16.02 1.02
N MET A 235 3.63 15.56 2.08
CA MET A 235 2.58 14.55 1.96
C MET A 235 1.44 15.04 1.06
N GLN A 236 1.07 16.33 1.14
CA GLN A 236 0.08 16.93 0.24
C GLN A 236 0.58 17.02 -1.21
N LYS A 237 1.86 17.33 -1.43
CA LYS A 237 2.47 17.32 -2.78
C LYS A 237 2.52 15.91 -3.39
N ALA A 238 2.55 14.87 -2.57
CA ALA A 238 2.51 13.48 -3.05
C ALA A 238 1.17 13.11 -3.71
N LEU A 239 0.04 13.73 -3.32
CA LEU A 239 -1.28 13.44 -3.92
C LEU A 239 -1.30 13.60 -5.45
N PRO A 240 -1.02 14.78 -6.04
CA PRO A 240 -0.99 14.93 -7.49
C PRO A 240 0.18 14.18 -8.15
N LYS A 241 1.29 13.94 -7.43
CA LYS A 241 2.42 13.18 -7.95
C LYS A 241 2.06 11.71 -8.17
N ILE A 242 1.32 11.09 -7.25
CA ILE A 242 0.85 9.69 -7.40
C ILE A 242 0.01 9.54 -8.68
N GLU A 243 -0.91 10.48 -8.93
CA GLU A 243 -1.72 10.49 -10.16
C GLU A 243 -0.88 10.67 -11.43
N ALA A 244 0.07 11.61 -11.41
CA ALA A 244 0.94 11.87 -12.56
C ALA A 244 1.84 10.67 -12.89
N VAL A 245 2.44 10.06 -11.88
CA VAL A 245 3.34 8.91 -12.02
C VAL A 245 2.56 7.67 -12.50
N ALA A 246 1.32 7.47 -12.04
CA ALA A 246 0.48 6.38 -12.52
C ALA A 246 0.15 6.51 -14.02
N LYS A 247 -0.13 7.73 -14.51
CA LYS A 247 -0.37 8.00 -15.94
C LYS A 247 0.88 7.82 -16.78
N GLU A 248 2.02 8.31 -16.31
CA GLU A 248 3.29 8.10 -17.00
C GLU A 248 3.64 6.61 -17.07
N PHE A 249 3.36 5.86 -16.00
CA PHE A 249 3.54 4.40 -15.99
C PHE A 249 2.62 3.73 -17.03
N GLU A 250 1.37 4.16 -17.15
CA GLU A 250 0.47 3.69 -18.22
C GLU A 250 1.02 4.01 -19.61
N GLU A 251 1.57 5.20 -19.85
CA GLU A 251 2.13 5.57 -21.16
C GLU A 251 3.32 4.70 -21.57
N ILE A 252 4.20 4.34 -20.61
CA ILE A 252 5.43 3.59 -20.88
C ILE A 252 5.18 2.07 -20.87
N PHE A 253 4.43 1.58 -19.89
CA PHE A 253 4.23 0.15 -19.66
C PHE A 253 2.88 -0.36 -20.16
N GLY A 254 1.96 0.51 -20.56
CA GLY A 254 0.59 0.23 -21.02
C GLY A 254 -0.30 -0.43 -19.98
N ARG A 255 0.02 -0.25 -18.69
CA ARG A 255 -0.73 -0.77 -17.55
C ARG A 255 -1.10 0.36 -16.61
N PHE A 256 -2.37 0.44 -16.24
CA PHE A 256 -2.89 1.41 -15.29
C PHE A 256 -3.59 0.69 -14.16
N HIS A 257 -3.18 0.97 -12.93
CA HIS A 257 -3.68 0.34 -11.71
C HIS A 257 -4.49 1.31 -10.84
N GLY A 258 -4.85 2.46 -11.41
CA GLY A 258 -5.33 3.63 -10.66
C GLY A 258 -4.18 4.52 -10.17
N GLY A 259 -4.54 5.76 -9.85
CA GLY A 259 -3.65 6.70 -9.16
C GLY A 259 -3.79 6.53 -7.65
N LEU A 260 -4.54 7.45 -7.04
CA LEU A 260 -4.86 7.40 -5.62
C LEU A 260 -5.99 6.40 -5.29
N ILE A 261 -6.93 6.25 -6.22
CA ILE A 261 -8.05 5.33 -6.17
C ILE A 261 -8.19 4.66 -7.54
N ASP A 262 -8.94 3.56 -7.60
CA ASP A 262 -9.35 2.93 -8.85
C ASP A 262 -10.81 2.48 -8.76
N GLY A 263 -11.53 2.61 -9.87
CA GLY A 263 -12.97 2.37 -9.95
C GLY A 263 -13.32 1.24 -10.89
N TYR A 264 -14.09 0.27 -10.42
CA TYR A 264 -14.62 -0.81 -11.25
C TYR A 264 -16.15 -0.76 -11.27
N MET A 265 -16.73 -0.55 -12.46
CA MET A 265 -18.18 -0.40 -12.64
C MET A 265 -18.78 0.70 -11.75
N LEU A 266 -18.14 1.87 -11.65
CA LEU A 266 -18.57 2.98 -10.76
C LEU A 266 -19.50 4.01 -11.41
N ASP A 267 -19.44 4.21 -12.73
CA ASP A 267 -20.09 5.34 -13.41
C ASP A 267 -21.59 5.50 -13.11
N ASP A 268 -22.32 4.39 -12.98
CA ASP A 268 -23.74 4.33 -12.68
C ASP A 268 -24.05 3.62 -11.35
N ALA A 269 -23.04 3.33 -10.53
CA ALA A 269 -23.21 2.52 -9.33
C ALA A 269 -24.14 3.18 -8.30
N GLU A 270 -25.19 2.45 -7.91
CA GLU A 270 -26.09 2.83 -6.81
C GLU A 270 -25.58 2.29 -5.47
N ILE A 271 -24.84 1.18 -5.48
CA ILE A 271 -24.18 0.61 -4.31
C ILE A 271 -22.70 0.51 -4.60
N ILE A 272 -21.86 0.99 -3.70
CA ILE A 272 -20.40 0.92 -3.84
C ILE A 272 -19.81 0.07 -2.72
N VAL A 273 -19.02 -0.93 -3.10
CA VAL A 273 -18.16 -1.69 -2.19
C VAL A 273 -16.76 -1.09 -2.23
N MET A 274 -16.26 -0.60 -1.10
CA MET A 274 -14.96 0.03 -0.96
C MET A 274 -14.00 -0.84 -0.16
N SER A 275 -12.76 -1.02 -0.63
CA SER A 275 -11.74 -1.77 0.12
C SER A 275 -10.31 -1.44 -0.35
N MET A 276 -9.33 -2.13 0.23
CA MET A 276 -7.90 -2.09 -0.11
C MET A 276 -7.38 -3.53 -0.25
N GLY A 277 -6.32 -3.71 -1.03
CA GLY A 277 -5.61 -4.98 -1.09
C GLY A 277 -6.33 -6.07 -1.89
N SER A 278 -5.87 -7.32 -1.73
CA SER A 278 -6.23 -8.45 -2.60
C SER A 278 -7.69 -8.87 -2.59
N ILE A 279 -8.45 -8.49 -1.56
CA ILE A 279 -9.88 -8.82 -1.47
C ILE A 279 -10.69 -8.21 -2.63
N LEU A 280 -10.17 -7.14 -3.24
CA LEU A 280 -10.79 -6.47 -4.37
C LEU A 280 -11.02 -7.40 -5.57
N GLY A 281 -10.13 -8.38 -5.81
CA GLY A 281 -10.34 -9.39 -6.86
C GLY A 281 -11.63 -10.17 -6.64
N THR A 282 -11.82 -10.75 -5.45
CA THR A 282 -13.04 -11.47 -5.08
C THR A 282 -14.28 -10.56 -5.08
N ILE A 283 -14.15 -9.31 -4.67
CA ILE A 283 -15.27 -8.34 -4.70
C ILE A 283 -15.70 -8.07 -6.15
N LYS A 284 -14.75 -7.89 -7.08
CA LYS A 284 -15.03 -7.67 -8.51
C LYS A 284 -15.76 -8.86 -9.13
N ASP A 285 -15.35 -10.09 -8.81
CA ASP A 285 -16.04 -11.31 -9.27
C ASP A 285 -17.52 -11.33 -8.82
N VAL A 286 -17.79 -11.01 -7.55
CA VAL A 286 -19.16 -10.91 -7.04
C VAL A 286 -19.93 -9.77 -7.71
N VAL A 287 -19.29 -8.62 -7.88
CA VAL A 287 -19.92 -7.46 -8.56
C VAL A 287 -20.28 -7.80 -10.01
N ASP A 288 -19.47 -8.56 -10.73
CA ASP A 288 -19.79 -9.02 -12.09
C ASP A 288 -21.06 -9.87 -12.12
N GLU A 289 -21.28 -10.73 -11.12
CA GLU A 289 -22.52 -11.49 -11.01
C GLU A 289 -23.75 -10.60 -10.79
N TYR A 290 -23.63 -9.55 -9.98
CA TYR A 290 -24.69 -8.58 -9.74
C TYR A 290 -24.97 -7.73 -10.99
N ARG A 291 -23.91 -7.29 -11.67
CA ARG A 291 -24.00 -6.54 -12.92
C ARG A 291 -24.65 -7.36 -14.02
N ALA A 292 -24.36 -8.67 -14.12
CA ALA A 292 -25.03 -9.58 -15.05
C ALA A 292 -26.54 -9.71 -14.79
N ARG A 293 -27.02 -9.44 -13.57
CA ARG A 293 -28.44 -9.40 -13.19
C ARG A 293 -29.09 -8.01 -13.41
N GLY A 294 -28.33 -7.04 -13.91
CA GLY A 294 -28.77 -5.66 -14.11
C GLY A 294 -28.74 -4.80 -12.84
N GLU A 295 -28.07 -5.25 -11.78
CA GLU A 295 -27.94 -4.50 -10.54
C GLU A 295 -26.71 -3.58 -10.58
N LYS A 296 -26.89 -2.32 -10.16
CA LYS A 296 -25.86 -1.28 -10.28
C LYS A 296 -24.92 -1.24 -9.08
N VAL A 297 -24.12 -2.29 -8.93
CA VAL A 297 -23.09 -2.38 -7.87
C VAL A 297 -21.72 -2.08 -8.46
N GLY A 298 -20.92 -1.25 -7.80
CA GLY A 298 -19.56 -0.93 -8.21
C GLY A 298 -18.54 -1.18 -7.10
N VAL A 299 -17.26 -1.16 -7.47
CA VAL A 299 -16.13 -1.31 -6.53
C VAL A 299 -15.27 -0.06 -6.57
N LEU A 300 -14.90 0.44 -5.40
CA LEU A 300 -13.90 1.49 -5.23
C LEU A 300 -12.67 0.92 -4.50
N LYS A 301 -11.58 0.75 -5.23
CA LYS A 301 -10.26 0.46 -4.65
C LYS A 301 -9.66 1.76 -4.12
N VAL A 302 -9.29 1.77 -2.85
CA VAL A 302 -8.42 2.82 -2.30
C VAL A 302 -6.98 2.31 -2.38
N ARG A 303 -6.20 2.90 -3.29
CA ARG A 303 -4.79 2.51 -3.48
C ARG A 303 -3.89 3.28 -2.52
N SER A 304 -4.07 4.59 -2.43
CA SER A 304 -3.33 5.44 -1.50
C SER A 304 -4.08 5.58 -0.17
N PHE A 305 -3.59 4.96 0.89
CA PHE A 305 -4.13 5.20 2.25
C PHE A 305 -3.47 6.42 2.91
N ARG A 306 -2.19 6.62 2.59
CA ARG A 306 -1.41 7.83 2.91
C ARG A 306 -0.61 8.24 1.68
N PRO A 307 -0.77 9.48 1.17
CA PRO A 307 -1.77 10.47 1.57
C PRO A 307 -3.22 9.99 1.31
N PHE A 308 -4.16 10.39 2.16
CA PHE A 308 -5.55 9.94 2.04
C PHE A 308 -6.35 10.77 1.00
N PRO A 309 -6.98 10.16 -0.02
CA PRO A 309 -7.51 10.86 -1.19
C PRO A 309 -8.96 11.33 -0.97
N LYS A 310 -9.11 12.31 -0.07
CA LYS A 310 -10.42 12.81 0.38
C LYS A 310 -11.32 13.27 -0.76
N GLU A 311 -10.81 14.08 -1.68
CA GLU A 311 -11.62 14.65 -2.75
C GLU A 311 -12.03 13.61 -3.80
N GLN A 312 -11.11 12.70 -4.13
CA GLN A 312 -11.37 11.60 -5.07
C GLN A 312 -12.41 10.64 -4.51
N ILE A 313 -12.34 10.30 -3.21
CA ILE A 313 -13.35 9.46 -2.55
C ILE A 313 -14.71 10.15 -2.54
N ARG A 314 -14.78 11.44 -2.15
CA ARG A 314 -16.03 12.21 -2.15
C ARG A 314 -16.67 12.23 -3.53
N GLU A 315 -15.88 12.48 -4.56
CA GLU A 315 -16.35 12.51 -5.94
C GLU A 315 -16.86 11.14 -6.40
N ALA A 316 -16.13 10.07 -6.07
CA ALA A 316 -16.51 8.70 -6.44
C ALA A 316 -17.82 8.23 -5.80
N VAL A 317 -18.11 8.64 -4.56
CA VAL A 317 -19.27 8.13 -3.81
C VAL A 317 -20.49 9.05 -3.81
N LYS A 318 -20.39 10.28 -4.34
CA LYS A 318 -21.43 11.32 -4.17
C LYS A 318 -22.81 10.94 -4.72
N ASN A 319 -22.85 10.07 -5.72
CA ASN A 319 -24.08 9.67 -6.42
C ASN A 319 -24.61 8.31 -5.96
N ALA A 320 -23.88 7.60 -5.09
CA ALA A 320 -24.32 6.31 -4.59
C ALA A 320 -25.48 6.46 -3.61
N HIS A 321 -26.35 5.45 -3.56
CA HIS A 321 -27.42 5.33 -2.58
C HIS A 321 -26.91 4.79 -1.23
N ALA A 322 -25.87 3.96 -1.24
CA ALA A 322 -25.14 3.53 -0.05
C ALA A 322 -23.74 3.04 -0.41
N VAL A 323 -22.84 3.12 0.56
CA VAL A 323 -21.46 2.62 0.47
C VAL A 323 -21.23 1.61 1.59
N VAL A 324 -20.50 0.55 1.29
CA VAL A 324 -19.98 -0.37 2.30
C VAL A 324 -18.47 -0.46 2.21
N VAL A 325 -17.80 -0.35 3.35
CA VAL A 325 -16.35 -0.41 3.45
C VAL A 325 -15.94 -1.73 4.09
N LEU A 326 -15.06 -2.48 3.43
CA LEU A 326 -14.49 -3.73 3.94
C LEU A 326 -13.05 -3.48 4.39
N ASP A 327 -12.79 -3.64 5.68
CA ASP A 327 -11.48 -3.47 6.28
C ASP A 327 -10.91 -4.82 6.73
N LYS A 328 -9.66 -5.10 6.35
CA LYS A 328 -8.86 -6.21 6.89
C LYS A 328 -8.02 -5.74 8.08
N ASN A 329 -8.52 -4.79 8.85
CA ASN A 329 -7.89 -4.29 10.08
C ASN A 329 -9.00 -3.86 11.05
N ILE A 330 -8.62 -3.60 12.30
CA ILE A 330 -9.54 -3.05 13.28
C ILE A 330 -8.86 -2.02 14.20
N SER A 331 -9.58 -0.93 14.46
CA SER A 331 -9.31 0.00 15.55
C SER A 331 -10.11 -0.43 16.78
N ILE A 332 -9.47 -1.18 17.68
CA ILE A 332 -10.12 -1.68 18.89
C ILE A 332 -10.62 -0.50 19.74
N GLY A 333 -11.87 -0.57 20.19
CA GLY A 333 -12.55 0.48 20.95
C GLY A 333 -13.54 1.30 20.12
N THR A 334 -13.36 1.40 18.80
CA THR A 334 -14.37 1.99 17.89
C THR A 334 -15.24 0.93 17.23
N ASN A 335 -14.79 -0.32 17.18
CA ASN A 335 -15.41 -1.39 16.38
C ASN A 335 -15.46 -1.06 14.88
N GLU A 336 -14.44 -0.34 14.40
CA GLU A 336 -14.33 0.12 13.03
C GLU A 336 -12.95 -0.20 12.46
N GLY A 337 -12.90 -0.48 11.17
CA GLY A 337 -11.65 -0.48 10.43
C GLY A 337 -11.19 0.94 10.08
N ALA A 338 -9.90 1.10 9.83
CA ALA A 338 -9.28 2.40 9.60
C ALA A 338 -9.78 3.06 8.31
N LEU A 339 -10.00 2.30 7.23
CA LEU A 339 -10.54 2.86 5.98
C LEU A 339 -11.96 3.38 6.19
N PHE A 340 -12.79 2.63 6.92
CA PHE A 340 -14.14 3.06 7.25
C PHE A 340 -14.14 4.36 8.06
N THR A 341 -13.34 4.45 9.13
CA THR A 341 -13.24 5.65 9.96
C THR A 341 -12.73 6.87 9.17
N GLU A 342 -11.70 6.71 8.34
CA GLU A 342 -11.15 7.79 7.51
C GLU A 342 -12.16 8.25 6.43
N THR A 343 -12.92 7.32 5.88
CA THR A 343 -13.98 7.64 4.93
C THR A 343 -15.12 8.40 5.60
N LYS A 344 -15.57 7.99 6.80
CA LYS A 344 -16.54 8.77 7.57
C LYS A 344 -16.03 10.20 7.84
N SER A 345 -14.78 10.32 8.28
CA SER A 345 -14.13 11.60 8.54
C SER A 345 -14.07 12.49 7.29
N CYS A 346 -13.74 11.92 6.13
CA CYS A 346 -13.66 12.69 4.89
C CYS A 346 -15.04 13.18 4.42
N LEU A 347 -16.11 12.42 4.66
CA LEU A 347 -17.46 12.81 4.28
C LEU A 347 -18.11 13.80 5.25
N TYR A 348 -17.77 13.76 6.53
CA TYR A 348 -18.43 14.53 7.61
C TYR A 348 -18.52 16.04 7.33
N ASN A 349 -17.40 16.66 6.92
CA ASN A 349 -17.33 18.09 6.61
C ASN A 349 -17.55 18.41 5.12
N SER A 350 -18.05 17.45 4.32
CA SER A 350 -18.37 17.66 2.91
C SER A 350 -19.87 17.97 2.71
N ASN A 351 -20.34 18.09 1.45
CA ASN A 351 -21.78 18.09 1.12
C ASN A 351 -22.32 16.69 0.76
N VAL A 352 -21.46 15.67 0.73
CA VAL A 352 -21.84 14.29 0.42
C VAL A 352 -22.47 13.67 1.66
N ARG A 353 -23.69 13.11 1.52
CA ARG A 353 -24.51 12.56 2.62
C ARG A 353 -24.94 11.12 2.34
N VAL A 354 -24.08 10.34 1.69
CA VAL A 354 -24.34 8.93 1.41
C VAL A 354 -24.26 8.10 2.70
N PRO A 355 -25.23 7.22 2.98
CA PRO A 355 -25.11 6.24 4.05
C PRO A 355 -23.88 5.35 3.83
N ILE A 356 -23.05 5.21 4.85
CA ILE A 356 -21.85 4.37 4.80
C ILE A 356 -21.82 3.43 6.01
N ILE A 357 -21.57 2.14 5.75
CA ILE A 357 -21.42 1.10 6.78
C ILE A 357 -20.08 0.38 6.61
N GLY A 358 -19.57 -0.19 7.69
CA GLY A 358 -18.31 -0.91 7.73
C GLY A 358 -18.47 -2.40 8.01
N TYR A 359 -17.55 -3.20 7.49
CA TYR A 359 -17.35 -4.58 7.92
C TYR A 359 -15.87 -4.85 8.16
N THR A 360 -15.57 -5.42 9.31
CA THR A 360 -14.27 -6.00 9.57
C THR A 360 -14.24 -7.43 9.06
N VAL A 361 -13.29 -7.76 8.19
CA VAL A 361 -13.26 -9.03 7.43
C VAL A 361 -11.87 -9.66 7.43
N GLY A 362 -11.81 -10.97 7.21
CA GLY A 362 -10.59 -11.65 6.77
C GLY A 362 -9.38 -11.66 7.73
N HIS A 363 -9.55 -11.25 8.99
CA HIS A 363 -8.46 -11.19 9.96
C HIS A 363 -7.65 -12.48 10.04
N GLY A 364 -6.33 -12.33 10.02
CA GLY A 364 -5.41 -13.44 10.17
C GLY A 364 -5.64 -14.55 9.13
N GLY A 365 -5.90 -14.17 7.88
CA GLY A 365 -6.09 -15.07 6.75
C GLY A 365 -7.41 -15.83 6.74
N ARG A 366 -8.41 -15.39 7.51
CA ARG A 366 -9.74 -16.00 7.42
C ARG A 366 -10.30 -15.78 6.02
N ASP A 367 -10.75 -16.87 5.40
CA ASP A 367 -11.38 -16.86 4.08
C ASP A 367 -12.59 -15.91 4.05
N VAL A 368 -12.67 -15.06 3.02
CA VAL A 368 -13.79 -14.16 2.76
C VAL A 368 -14.47 -14.60 1.48
N ARG A 369 -15.59 -15.29 1.63
CA ARG A 369 -16.26 -15.99 0.52
C ARG A 369 -17.16 -15.06 -0.29
N ALA A 370 -17.36 -15.43 -1.55
CA ALA A 370 -18.28 -14.75 -2.45
C ALA A 370 -19.69 -14.61 -1.86
N GLU A 371 -20.20 -15.65 -1.18
CA GLU A 371 -21.52 -15.61 -0.56
C GLU A 371 -21.59 -14.60 0.60
N SER A 372 -20.48 -14.42 1.32
CA SER A 372 -20.40 -13.45 2.42
C SER A 372 -20.39 -12.02 1.90
N ILE A 373 -19.66 -11.76 0.80
CA ILE A 373 -19.68 -10.46 0.10
C ILE A 373 -21.08 -10.19 -0.47
N ALA A 374 -21.73 -11.18 -1.08
CA ALA A 374 -23.10 -11.03 -1.59
C ALA A 374 -24.10 -10.67 -0.48
N LYS A 375 -24.00 -11.30 0.71
CA LYS A 375 -24.81 -10.93 1.88
C LYS A 375 -24.59 -9.46 2.27
N ILE A 376 -23.33 -9.00 2.29
CA ILE A 376 -23.01 -7.61 2.60
C ILE A 376 -23.66 -6.65 1.59
N ILE A 377 -23.60 -6.96 0.29
CA ILE A 377 -24.24 -6.15 -0.75
C ILE A 377 -25.76 -6.07 -0.52
N GLU A 378 -26.41 -7.19 -0.19
CA GLU A 378 -27.85 -7.20 0.13
C GLU A 378 -28.19 -6.38 1.37
N GLU A 379 -27.40 -6.46 2.44
CA GLU A 379 -27.59 -5.61 3.63
C GLU A 379 -27.38 -4.13 3.29
N THR A 380 -26.40 -3.81 2.46
CA THR A 380 -26.13 -2.43 2.02
C THR A 380 -27.28 -1.86 1.19
N LYS A 381 -27.90 -2.68 0.33
CA LYS A 381 -29.14 -2.33 -0.41
C LYS A 381 -30.33 -2.07 0.52
N LYS A 382 -30.40 -2.75 1.67
CA LYS A 382 -31.43 -2.45 2.69
C LYS A 382 -31.13 -1.11 3.37
N VAL A 383 -29.89 -0.87 3.76
CA VAL A 383 -29.45 0.41 4.37
C VAL A 383 -29.76 1.60 3.46
N ALA A 384 -29.57 1.47 2.15
CA ALA A 384 -29.96 2.50 1.17
C ALA A 384 -31.45 2.91 1.26
N LYS A 385 -32.32 2.01 1.72
CA LYS A 385 -33.77 2.25 1.84
C LYS A 385 -34.20 2.62 3.25
N THR A 386 -33.60 2.01 4.26
CA THR A 386 -34.05 2.10 5.66
C THR A 386 -33.19 3.01 6.53
N GLY A 387 -32.04 3.46 6.02
CA GLY A 387 -31.01 4.12 6.81
C GLY A 387 -30.14 3.13 7.60
N ILE A 388 -29.13 3.67 8.29
CA ILE A 388 -28.14 2.91 9.05
C ILE A 388 -28.72 2.50 10.40
N THR A 389 -28.67 1.20 10.71
CA THR A 389 -29.01 0.65 12.04
C THR A 389 -27.79 0.11 12.78
N VAL A 390 -26.81 -0.41 12.05
CA VAL A 390 -25.51 -0.87 12.55
C VAL A 390 -24.44 -0.20 11.71
N GLU A 391 -23.55 0.55 12.35
CA GLU A 391 -22.48 1.27 11.64
C GLU A 391 -21.37 0.34 11.15
N SER A 392 -20.95 -0.61 11.98
CA SER A 392 -19.86 -1.54 11.66
C SER A 392 -20.00 -2.85 12.42
N GLN A 393 -19.63 -3.96 11.79
CA GLN A 393 -19.69 -5.30 12.38
C GLN A 393 -18.64 -6.26 11.82
N PHE A 394 -18.36 -7.34 12.54
CA PHE A 394 -17.49 -8.42 12.05
C PHE A 394 -18.25 -9.31 11.08
N LEU A 395 -17.65 -9.60 9.93
CA LEU A 395 -18.17 -10.59 8.99
C LEU A 395 -17.78 -12.01 9.42
N ASP A 396 -18.72 -12.95 9.30
CA ASP A 396 -18.49 -14.38 9.55
C ASP A 396 -17.82 -14.68 10.90
N LEU A 397 -18.23 -13.95 11.94
CA LEU A 397 -17.85 -14.24 13.31
C LEU A 397 -18.42 -15.60 13.71
N LYS A 398 -17.58 -16.45 14.31
CA LYS A 398 -17.98 -17.76 14.82
C LYS A 398 -18.39 -17.60 16.27
N GLU A 399 -19.65 -17.31 16.51
CA GLU A 399 -20.18 -17.05 17.86
C GLU A 399 -19.97 -18.23 18.80
N GLU A 400 -19.85 -19.46 18.29
CA GLU A 400 -19.56 -20.66 19.06
C GLU A 400 -18.15 -20.70 19.69
N LEU A 401 -17.26 -19.77 19.29
CA LEU A 401 -15.89 -19.65 19.82
C LEU A 401 -15.73 -18.55 20.88
N LEU A 402 -16.81 -17.80 21.20
CA LEU A 402 -16.85 -16.77 22.24
C LEU A 402 -17.30 -17.40 23.57
#